data_AF-A0A8S9XUR2-F1
#
_entry.id   AF-A0A8S9XUR2-F1
#
_cell.length_a   1.000
_cell.length_b   1.000
_cell.length_c   1.000
_cell.angle_alpha   90.00
_cell.angle_beta   90.00
_cell.angle_gamma   90.00
#
_symmetry.space_group_name_H-M   'P 1'
#
loop_
_entity.id
_entity.type
_entity.pdbx_description
1 polymer ?
#
loop_
_entity_poly.entity_id
_entity_poly.type
_entity_poly.pdbx_seq_one_letter_code
_entity_poly.pdbx_strand_id
1 'polypeptide(L)'
;MRSHSFLNLKLSCLVSRLLDIGARYTKFGFIGEFSPRCIIPTEIYCTRTEKIRKIFDYENDQDLYALLVASYTNCISGTCL
;
A
#
# COMPACT_ATOMS: atom_id res chain seq x y z
N MET A 1 11.57 -12.81 -12.92
CA MET A 1 11.09 -13.38 -11.64
C MET A 1 9.58 -13.27 -11.61
N ARG A 2 8.89 -14.40 -11.62
CA ARG A 2 7.42 -14.51 -11.66
C ARG A 2 6.85 -14.14 -10.29
N SER A 3 5.91 -13.22 -10.23
CA SER A 3 5.05 -13.03 -9.06
C SER A 3 3.60 -13.15 -9.51
N HIS A 4 2.99 -14.28 -9.15
CA HIS A 4 1.57 -14.55 -9.28
C HIS A 4 0.84 -13.89 -8.11
N SER A 5 -0.19 -13.08 -8.41
CA SER A 5 -1.52 -13.06 -7.75
C SER A 5 -2.21 -11.73 -8.04
N PHE A 6 -2.78 -11.62 -9.25
CA PHE A 6 -3.72 -10.55 -9.59
C PHE A 6 -5.10 -10.93 -9.02
N LEU A 7 -5.42 -10.46 -7.81
CA LEU A 7 -6.81 -10.46 -7.37
C LEU A 7 -7.57 -9.40 -8.18
N ASN A 8 -8.20 -9.82 -9.27
CA ASN A 8 -9.16 -9.01 -10.02
C ASN A 8 -10.50 -9.05 -9.27
N LEU A 9 -10.68 -8.15 -8.31
CA LEU A 9 -11.98 -7.89 -7.72
C LEU A 9 -12.83 -7.11 -8.73
N LYS A 10 -13.57 -7.88 -9.54
CA LYS A 10 -14.41 -7.37 -10.62
C LYS A 10 -15.73 -6.88 -10.04
N LEU A 11 -15.78 -5.64 -9.55
CA LEU A 11 -17.04 -4.99 -9.16
C LEU A 11 -17.00 -3.49 -9.55
N SER A 12 -17.65 -3.19 -10.67
CA SER A 12 -18.23 -1.88 -11.06
C SER A 12 -17.57 -0.60 -10.48
N CYS A 13 -16.41 -0.19 -11.01
CA CYS A 13 -16.00 1.23 -11.02
C CYS A 13 -14.90 1.44 -12.08
N LEU A 14 -15.01 2.49 -12.89
CA LEU A 14 -14.22 2.77 -14.11
C LEU A 14 -12.70 2.94 -13.94
N VAL A 15 -12.14 2.69 -12.76
CA VAL A 15 -10.69 2.74 -12.50
C VAL A 15 -10.34 1.70 -11.43
N SER A 16 -9.73 0.60 -11.85
CA SER A 16 -9.19 -0.40 -10.92
C SER A 16 -7.85 0.08 -10.37
N ARG A 17 -7.69 0.08 -9.04
CA ARG A 17 -6.42 0.43 -8.39
C ARG A 17 -5.57 -0.81 -8.18
N LEU A 18 -4.28 -0.68 -8.46
CA LEU A 18 -3.25 -1.67 -8.22
C LEU A 18 -2.56 -1.33 -6.91
N LEU A 19 -2.52 -2.30 -6.00
CA LEU A 19 -1.74 -2.27 -4.77
C LEU A 19 -0.79 -3.48 -4.79
N ASP A 20 0.51 -3.20 -4.82
CA ASP A 20 1.56 -4.22 -4.72
C ASP A 20 2.33 -3.97 -3.43
N ILE A 21 2.16 -4.85 -2.45
CA ILE A 21 2.84 -4.78 -1.15
C ILE A 21 4.10 -5.66 -1.22
N GLY A 22 5.25 -5.02 -1.46
CA GLY A 22 6.55 -5.69 -1.42
C GLY A 22 7.19 -5.62 -0.03
N ALA A 23 8.24 -6.42 0.20
CA ALA A 23 8.94 -6.48 1.49
C ALA A 23 9.67 -5.19 1.90
N ARG A 24 9.95 -4.29 0.95
CA ARG A 24 10.70 -3.04 1.17
C ARG A 24 9.94 -1.81 0.68
N TYR A 25 9.20 -1.96 -0.42
CA TYR A 25 8.42 -0.89 -1.04
C TYR A 25 7.03 -1.38 -1.40
N THR A 26 6.07 -0.49 -1.24
CA THR A 26 4.67 -0.66 -1.66
C THR A 26 4.41 0.25 -2.86
N LYS A 27 3.82 -0.30 -3.92
CA LYS A 27 3.53 0.43 -5.17
C LYS A 27 2.04 0.63 -5.32
N PHE A 28 1.66 1.85 -5.71
CA PHE A 28 0.30 2.26 -6.01
C PHE A 28 0.19 2.71 -7.47
N GLY A 29 -0.85 2.25 -8.15
CA GLY A 29 -1.11 2.65 -9.53
C GLY A 29 -2.53 2.34 -9.97
N PHE A 30 -2.81 2.62 -11.24
CA PHE A 30 -4.05 2.24 -11.89
C PHE A 30 -3.79 1.12 -12.90
N ILE A 31 -4.73 0.19 -13.01
CA ILE A 31 -4.69 -0.82 -14.06
C ILE A 31 -4.82 -0.11 -15.41
N GLY A 32 -3.83 -0.32 -16.29
CA GLY A 32 -3.77 0.29 -17.63
C GLY A 32 -2.74 1.41 -17.76
N GLU A 33 -2.15 1.90 -16.67
CA GLU A 33 -1.00 2.82 -16.72
C GLU A 33 0.32 2.07 -16.85
N PHE A 34 1.30 2.66 -17.55
CA PHE A 34 2.62 2.06 -17.79
C PHE A 34 3.50 1.96 -16.53
N SER A 35 3.24 2.81 -15.54
CA SER A 35 4.04 2.92 -14.32
C SER A 35 3.17 3.17 -13.10
N PRO A 36 3.56 2.68 -11.90
CA PRO A 36 2.91 3.07 -10.66
C PRO A 36 3.03 4.59 -10.48
N ARG A 37 1.98 5.22 -9.97
CA ARG A 37 1.96 6.66 -9.69
C ARG A 37 2.77 7.02 -8.45
N CYS A 38 2.97 6.04 -7.57
CA CYS A 38 3.55 6.26 -6.26
C CYS A 38 4.20 4.98 -5.76
N ILE A 39 5.43 5.11 -5.28
CA ILE A 39 6.20 4.04 -4.65
C ILE A 39 6.67 4.59 -3.31
N ILE A 40 6.18 4.00 -2.23
CA ILE A 40 6.54 4.40 -0.87
C ILE A 40 7.20 3.23 -0.14
N PRO A 41 8.02 3.48 0.88
CA PRO A 41 8.51 2.41 1.75
C PRO A 41 7.33 1.67 2.38
N THR A 42 7.50 0.36 2.57
CA THR A 42 6.53 -0.48 3.30
C THR A 42 6.57 -0.23 4.81
N GLU A 43 7.58 0.49 5.26
CA GLU A 43 7.73 1.01 6.61
C GLU A 43 6.86 2.25 6.76
N ILE A 44 5.90 2.19 7.67
CA ILE A 44 4.92 3.23 7.92
C ILE A 44 5.12 3.77 9.33
N TYR A 45 5.19 5.09 9.44
CA TYR A 45 5.19 5.76 10.73
C TYR A 45 3.79 5.69 11.34
N CYS A 46 3.67 4.97 12.45
CA CYS A 46 2.43 4.91 13.20
C CYS A 46 2.40 6.06 14.21
N THR A 47 1.57 7.07 13.96
CA THR A 47 1.40 8.23 14.85
C THR A 47 0.94 7.85 16.26
N ARG A 48 0.18 6.74 16.38
CA ARG A 48 -0.31 6.24 17.68
C ARG A 48 0.80 5.68 18.57
N THR A 49 1.79 5.03 17.98
CA THR A 49 2.88 4.37 18.73
C THR A 49 4.22 5.09 18.59
N GLU A 50 4.27 6.18 17.81
CA GLU A 50 5.46 6.94 17.41
C GLU A 50 6.61 6.07 16.89
N LYS A 51 6.26 4.94 16.30
CA LYS A 51 7.21 3.93 15.82
C LYS A 51 7.01 3.68 14.34
N ILE A 52 8.12 3.43 13.66
CA ILE A 52 8.14 2.93 12.29
C ILE A 52 7.85 1.42 12.37
N ARG A 53 6.82 0.98 11.66
CA ARG A 53 6.41 -0.43 11.60
C ARG A 53 6.22 -0.86 10.15
N LYS A 54 6.52 -2.13 9.85
CA LYS A 54 6.21 -2.69 8.53
C LYS A 54 4.75 -3.10 8.48
N ILE A 55 4.13 -2.96 7.30
CA ILE A 55 2.75 -3.42 7.07
C ILE A 55 2.61 -4.92 7.39
N PHE A 56 3.66 -5.72 7.18
CA PHE A 56 3.66 -7.16 7.47
C PHE A 56 3.67 -7.51 8.97
N ASP A 57 4.09 -6.60 9.84
CA ASP A 57 4.20 -6.84 11.29
C ASP A 57 2.88 -6.50 12.02
N TYR A 58 1.73 -6.67 11.36
CA TYR A 58 0.42 -6.37 11.93
C TYR A 58 0.00 -7.40 12.99
N GLU A 59 -0.68 -6.95 14.04
CA GLU A 59 -1.12 -7.83 15.15
C GLU A 59 -2.55 -8.33 14.97
N ASN A 60 -3.41 -7.53 14.32
CA ASN A 60 -4.82 -7.83 14.10
C ASN A 60 -5.33 -7.15 12.82
N ASP A 61 -6.53 -7.52 12.37
CA ASP A 61 -7.11 -7.02 11.12
C ASP A 61 -7.35 -5.51 11.14
N GLN A 62 -7.71 -4.95 12.30
CA GLN A 62 -7.93 -3.52 12.49
C GLN A 62 -6.61 -2.73 12.39
N ASP A 63 -5.53 -3.29 12.91
CA ASP A 63 -4.17 -2.74 12.84
C ASP A 63 -3.64 -2.82 11.40
N LEU A 64 -3.88 -3.93 10.71
CA LEU A 64 -3.60 -4.06 9.28
C LEU A 64 -4.34 -2.98 8.47
N TYR A 65 -5.63 -2.77 8.75
CA TYR A 65 -6.41 -1.72 8.08
C TYR A 65 -5.84 -0.33 8.37
N ALA A 66 -5.46 -0.05 9.61
CA ALA A 66 -4.84 1.22 9.99
C ALA A 66 -3.50 1.44 9.27
N LEU A 67 -2.65 0.42 9.17
CA LEU A 67 -1.37 0.47 8.46
C LEU A 67 -1.58 0.70 6.95
N LEU A 68 -2.56 0.03 6.35
CA LEU A 68 -2.92 0.24 4.95
C LEU A 68 -3.41 1.68 4.71
N VAL A 69 -4.36 2.18 5.50
CA VAL A 69 -4.85 3.56 5.39
C VAL A 69 -3.71 4.57 5.56
N ALA A 70 -2.83 4.38 6.53
CA ALA A 70 -1.68 5.26 6.74
C ALA A 70 -0.73 5.23 5.53
N SER A 71 -0.50 4.07 4.92
CA SER A 71 0.31 3.95 3.70
C SER A 71 -0.32 4.71 2.51
N TYR A 72 -1.64 4.64 2.35
CA TYR A 72 -2.35 5.44 1.33
C TYR A 72 -2.24 6.94 1.61
N THR A 73 -2.35 7.37 2.86
CA THR A 73 -2.21 8.78 3.24
C THR A 73 -0.81 9.31 2.92
N ASN A 74 0.25 8.57 3.27
CA ASN A 74 1.64 8.96 2.94
C ASN A 74 1.86 9.10 1.43
N CYS A 75 1.20 8.25 0.64
CA CYS A 75 1.25 8.32 -0.81
C CYS A 75 0.55 9.58 -1.37
N ILE A 76 -0.56 10.01 -0.76
CA ILE A 76 -1.31 11.22 -1.18
C ILE A 76 -0.61 12.50 -0.73
N SER A 77 -0.05 12.52 0.49
CA SER A 77 0.63 13.69 1.06
C SER A 77 2.06 13.87 0.52
N GLY A 78 2.64 12.86 -0.12
CA GLY A 78 4.03 12.90 -0.59
C GLY A 78 5.06 12.90 0.54
N THR A 79 4.65 12.63 1.77
CA THR A 79 5.57 12.47 2.91
C THR A 79 6.19 11.08 2.84
N CYS A 80 7.29 10.99 2.11
CA CYS A 80 8.30 9.95 2.25
C CYS A 80 9.21 10.35 3.41
N LEU A 81 8.89 9.93 4.64
CA LEU A 81 9.79 10.03 5.79
C LEU A 81 10.22 8.63 6.21
#